data_AF-A0A178XWD9-F1
#
_entry.id   AF-A0A178XWD9-F1
#
_cell.length_a   1.000
_cell.length_b   1.000
_cell.length_c   1.000
_cell.angle_alpha   90.00
_cell.angle_beta   90.00
_cell.angle_gamma   90.00
#
_symmetry.space_group_name_H-M   'P 1'
#
loop_
_entity.id
_entity.type
_entity.pdbx_description
1 polymer ?
#
loop_
_entity_poly.entity_id
_entity_poly.type
_entity_poly.pdbx_seq_one_letter_code
_entity_poly.pdbx_strand_id
1 'polypeptide(L)'
;MEDGVFRQVFGLIFATFGDGAFCRYNSHDEPTGRLAPAYFEAVVGAVTDEFEAISVIDGATLRERLISAFASEDFINSTGPGANSIQKFNSRIAVVKKHLLALANGTD
;
A
#
# COMPACT_ATOMS: atom_id res chain seq x y z
N MET A 1 16.96 -19.06 -0.06
CA MET A 1 15.75 -19.14 0.78
C MET A 1 14.79 -17.99 0.43
N GLU A 2 14.61 -17.67 -0.85
CA GLU A 2 13.70 -16.59 -1.29
C GLU A 2 12.22 -16.95 -1.10
N ASP A 3 11.90 -18.24 -1.07
CA ASP A 3 10.54 -18.74 -0.91
C ASP A 3 9.91 -18.30 0.44
N GLY A 4 10.73 -17.98 1.46
CA GLY A 4 10.26 -17.49 2.75
C GLY A 4 9.72 -16.05 2.68
N VAL A 5 10.52 -15.12 2.17
CA VAL A 5 10.17 -13.69 2.10
C VAL A 5 8.97 -13.47 1.20
N PHE A 6 8.94 -14.13 0.03
CA PHE A 6 7.81 -14.03 -0.89
C PHE A 6 6.50 -14.48 -0.21
N ARG A 7 6.49 -15.66 0.42
CA ARG A 7 5.30 -16.19 1.10
C ARG A 7 4.85 -15.31 2.26
N GLN A 8 5.80 -14.75 3.02
CA GLN A 8 5.50 -13.86 4.13
C GLN A 8 4.83 -12.57 3.65
N VAL A 9 5.44 -11.88 2.69
CA VAL A 9 4.94 -10.61 2.15
C VAL A 9 3.57 -10.81 1.51
N PHE A 10 3.42 -11.77 0.60
CA PHE A 10 2.15 -12.00 -0.07
C PHE A 10 1.08 -12.59 0.86
N GLY A 11 1.49 -13.38 1.87
CA GLY A 11 0.59 -13.86 2.92
C GLY A 11 0.00 -12.71 3.73
N LEU A 12 0.83 -11.75 4.14
CA LEU A 12 0.39 -10.55 4.86
C LEU A 12 -0.51 -9.67 3.97
N ILE A 13 -0.11 -9.41 2.72
CA ILE A 13 -0.92 -8.62 1.79
C ILE A 13 -2.30 -9.25 1.59
N PHE A 14 -2.36 -10.57 1.38
CA PHE A 14 -3.60 -11.29 1.18
C PHE A 14 -4.49 -11.27 2.44
N ALA A 15 -3.92 -11.54 3.61
CA ALA A 15 -4.65 -11.57 4.87
C ALA A 15 -5.20 -10.20 5.28
N THR A 16 -4.48 -9.11 4.94
CA THR A 16 -4.81 -7.74 5.37
C THR A 16 -5.68 -7.00 4.34
N PHE A 17 -5.26 -6.99 3.08
CA PHE A 17 -5.85 -6.12 2.06
C PHE A 17 -6.79 -6.86 1.11
N GLY A 18 -6.57 -8.17 0.94
CA GLY A 18 -7.35 -9.03 0.05
C GLY A 18 -7.44 -8.46 -1.37
N ASP A 19 -8.65 -8.48 -1.94
CA ASP A 19 -8.93 -8.02 -3.31
C ASP A 19 -8.67 -6.51 -3.52
N GLY A 20 -8.59 -5.75 -2.43
CA GLY A 20 -8.31 -4.32 -2.47
C GLY A 20 -6.82 -3.95 -2.49
N ALA A 21 -5.92 -4.94 -2.38
CA ALA A 21 -4.48 -4.70 -2.26
C ALA A 21 -3.89 -3.84 -3.38
N PHE A 22 -4.36 -4.01 -4.61
CA PHE A 22 -3.76 -3.38 -5.80
C PHE A 22 -4.79 -2.62 -6.64
N CYS A 23 -5.89 -2.23 -6.02
CA CYS A 23 -7.03 -1.58 -6.66
C CYS A 23 -7.15 -0.12 -6.22
N ARG A 24 -7.91 0.67 -7.00
CA ARG A 24 -8.40 1.96 -6.53
C ARG A 24 -9.57 1.74 -5.59
N TYR A 25 -9.92 2.73 -4.80
CA TYR A 25 -11.14 2.72 -3.98
C TYR A 25 -12.09 3.81 -4.46
N ASN A 26 -13.39 3.54 -4.42
CA ASN A 26 -14.42 4.55 -4.68
C ASN A 26 -14.71 5.38 -3.41
N SER A 27 -15.67 6.30 -3.49
CA SER A 27 -16.11 7.12 -2.35
C SER A 27 -16.80 6.34 -1.22
N HIS A 28 -17.04 5.05 -1.41
CA HIS A 28 -17.62 4.13 -0.43
C HIS A 28 -16.60 3.12 0.10
N ASP A 29 -15.29 3.36 -0.14
CA ASP A 29 -14.18 2.48 0.26
C ASP A 29 -14.27 1.06 -0.31
N GLU A 30 -14.94 0.92 -1.46
CA GLU A 30 -15.00 -0.34 -2.20
C GLU A 30 -13.90 -0.37 -3.26
N PRO A 31 -13.21 -1.51 -3.43
CA PRO A 31 -12.20 -1.66 -4.46
C PRO A 31 -12.82 -1.60 -5.86
N THR A 32 -12.24 -0.80 -6.75
CA THR A 32 -12.71 -0.58 -8.12
C THR A 32 -11.57 -0.56 -9.13
N GLY A 33 -11.92 -0.88 -10.39
CA GLY A 33 -11.03 -0.74 -11.53
C GLY A 33 -10.17 -1.97 -11.83
N ARG A 34 -9.16 -1.77 -12.68
CA ARG A 34 -8.18 -2.81 -13.07
C ARG A 34 -6.96 -2.73 -12.16
N LEU A 35 -6.31 -3.88 -11.94
CA LEU A 35 -5.01 -3.99 -11.25
C LEU A 35 -3.97 -3.12 -11.96
N ALA A 36 -3.57 -2.01 -11.35
CA ALA A 36 -2.59 -1.09 -11.93
C ALA A 36 -1.18 -1.43 -11.43
N PRO A 37 -0.16 -1.57 -12.31
CA PRO A 37 1.20 -1.93 -11.91
C PRO A 37 1.77 -1.02 -10.81
N ALA A 38 1.48 0.28 -10.88
CA ALA A 38 1.94 1.25 -9.89
C ALA A 38 1.44 0.98 -8.47
N TYR A 39 0.25 0.39 -8.32
CA TYR A 39 -0.35 0.06 -7.02
C TYR A 39 0.28 -1.22 -6.48
N PHE A 40 0.44 -2.22 -7.34
CA PHE A 40 1.17 -3.45 -7.02
C PHE A 40 2.58 -3.15 -6.51
N GLU A 41 3.34 -2.36 -7.27
CA GLU A 41 4.70 -1.96 -6.93
C GLU A 41 4.77 -1.21 -5.59
N ALA A 42 3.83 -0.28 -5.37
CA ALA A 42 3.81 0.51 -4.14
C ALA A 42 3.54 -0.36 -2.89
N VAL A 43 2.54 -1.24 -2.97
CA VAL A 43 2.16 -2.11 -1.84
C VAL A 43 3.21 -3.18 -1.58
N VAL A 44 3.65 -3.89 -2.62
CA VAL A 44 4.67 -4.94 -2.45
C VAL A 44 5.98 -4.33 -1.97
N GLY A 45 6.42 -3.19 -2.53
CA GLY A 45 7.62 -2.51 -2.09
C GLY A 45 7.54 -2.06 -0.63
N ALA A 46 6.44 -1.40 -0.24
CA ALA A 46 6.27 -0.93 1.13
C ALA A 46 6.22 -2.08 2.14
N VAL A 47 5.47 -3.15 1.85
CA VAL A 47 5.36 -4.30 2.75
C VAL A 47 6.65 -5.11 2.81
N THR A 48 7.38 -5.23 1.70
CA THR A 48 8.67 -5.95 1.70
C THR A 48 9.70 -5.21 2.55
N ASP A 49 9.82 -3.90 2.36
CA ASP A 49 10.83 -3.10 3.05
C ASP A 49 10.55 -2.96 4.56
N GLU A 50 9.28 -2.90 4.96
CA GLU A 50 8.87 -2.61 6.33
C GLU A 50 8.11 -3.79 6.97
N PHE A 51 8.36 -5.02 6.52
CA PHE A 51 7.58 -6.20 6.90
C PHE A 51 7.43 -6.36 8.40
N GLU A 52 8.53 -6.31 9.16
CA GLU A 52 8.51 -6.51 10.61
C GLU A 52 7.61 -5.47 11.31
N ALA A 53 7.75 -4.19 10.94
CA ALA A 53 6.97 -3.10 11.53
C ALA A 53 5.50 -3.14 11.12
N ILE A 54 5.18 -3.51 9.88
CA ILE A 54 3.80 -3.62 9.39
C ILE A 54 3.10 -4.85 9.96
N SER A 55 3.81 -5.97 10.11
CA SER A 55 3.23 -7.26 10.51
C SER A 55 2.59 -7.27 11.90
N VAL A 56 2.91 -6.29 12.75
CA VAL A 56 2.38 -6.14 14.11
C VAL A 56 1.21 -5.17 14.21
N ILE A 57 0.84 -4.51 13.11
CA ILE A 57 -0.30 -3.57 13.06
C ILE A 57 -1.56 -4.36 12.73
N ASP A 58 -2.68 -4.01 13.36
CA ASP A 58 -3.95 -4.68 13.08
C ASP A 58 -4.41 -4.44 11.63
N GLY A 59 -5.03 -5.46 11.04
CA GLY A 59 -5.32 -5.46 9.61
C GLY A 59 -6.36 -4.42 9.18
N ALA A 60 -7.31 -4.08 10.06
CA ALA A 60 -8.34 -3.06 9.77
C ALA A 60 -7.70 -1.67 9.67
N THR A 61 -6.87 -1.31 10.66
CA THR A 61 -6.08 -0.08 10.65
C THR A 61 -5.17 0.00 9.42
N LEU A 62 -4.48 -1.09 9.07
CA LEU A 62 -3.66 -1.12 7.86
C LEU A 62 -4.49 -0.85 6.60
N ARG A 63 -5.69 -1.45 6.50
CA ARG A 63 -6.59 -1.25 5.36
C ARG A 63 -7.02 0.21 5.24
N GLU A 64 -7.45 0.83 6.33
CA GLU A 64 -7.81 2.26 6.36
C GLU A 64 -6.64 3.15 5.93
N ARG A 65 -5.44 2.87 6.43
CA ARG A 65 -4.21 3.59 6.06
C ARG A 65 -3.85 3.42 4.59
N LEU A 66 -4.04 2.22 4.03
CA LEU A 66 -3.78 1.97 2.61
C LEU A 66 -4.75 2.76 1.72
N ILE A 67 -6.03 2.78 2.07
CA ILE A 67 -7.04 3.58 1.36
C ILE A 67 -6.68 5.07 1.43
N SER A 68 -6.31 5.56 2.62
CA SER A 68 -5.83 6.93 2.82
C SER A 68 -4.59 7.25 1.98
N ALA A 69 -3.64 6.30 1.88
CA ALA A 69 -2.45 6.46 1.05
C ALA A 69 -2.82 6.65 -0.42
N PHE A 70 -3.73 5.82 -0.95
CA PHE A 70 -4.16 5.88 -2.35
C PHE A 70 -4.97 7.13 -2.67
N ALA A 71 -5.69 7.68 -1.69
CA ALA A 71 -6.42 8.94 -1.82
C ALA A 71 -5.52 10.19 -1.71
N SER A 72 -4.28 10.05 -1.22
CA SER A 72 -3.39 11.20 -1.04
C SER A 72 -2.94 11.84 -2.36
N GLU A 73 -2.78 13.16 -2.34
CA GLU A 73 -2.28 13.91 -3.50
C GLU A 73 -0.89 13.42 -3.93
N ASP A 74 -0.02 13.12 -2.97
CA ASP A 74 1.33 12.60 -3.23
C ASP A 74 1.29 11.29 -4.03
N PHE A 75 0.40 10.37 -3.65
CA PHE A 75 0.24 9.11 -4.37
C PHE A 75 -0.34 9.33 -5.78
N ILE A 76 -1.38 10.15 -5.91
CA ILE A 76 -2.00 10.48 -7.21
C ILE A 76 -0.96 11.09 -8.17
N ASN A 77 -0.16 12.03 -7.69
CA ASN A 77 0.90 12.68 -8.48
C ASN A 77 1.99 11.69 -8.92
N SER A 78 2.23 10.63 -8.14
CA SER A 78 3.18 9.56 -8.44
C SER A 78 2.67 8.50 -9.44
N THR A 79 1.36 8.51 -9.76
CA THR A 79 0.72 7.51 -10.64
C THR A 79 0.22 8.09 -11.99
N GLY A 80 0.30 9.41 -12.19
CA GLY A 80 -0.03 10.09 -13.46
C GLY A 80 1.03 9.95 -14.56
N PRO A 81 1.00 10.80 -15.62
CA PRO A 81 1.93 10.75 -16.75
C PRO A 81 3.40 10.63 -16.32
N GLY A 82 4.17 9.76 -16.98
CA GLY A 82 5.55 9.46 -16.60
C GLY A 82 5.71 8.55 -15.37
N ALA A 83 4.65 7.85 -14.94
CA ALA A 83 4.67 6.89 -13.81
C ALA A 83 5.79 5.83 -13.90
N ASN A 84 6.31 5.58 -15.10
CA ASN A 84 7.40 4.62 -15.33
C ASN A 84 8.80 5.13 -14.93
N SER A 85 8.92 6.33 -14.35
CA SER A 85 10.21 6.82 -13.86
C SER A 85 10.57 6.20 -12.51
N ILE A 86 11.87 5.98 -12.28
CA ILE A 86 12.42 5.49 -11.00
C ILE A 86 12.03 6.42 -9.85
N GLN A 87 12.07 7.74 -10.10
CA GLN A 87 11.66 8.73 -9.11
C GLN A 87 10.22 8.51 -8.67
N LYS A 88 9.28 8.37 -9.62
CA LYS A 88 7.88 8.14 -9.28
C LYS A 88 7.69 6.79 -8.59
N PHE A 89 8.41 5.74 -9.01
CA PHE A 89 8.41 4.43 -8.35
C PHE A 89 8.76 4.54 -6.86
N ASN A 90 9.90 5.16 -6.55
CA ASN A 90 10.32 5.35 -5.17
C ASN A 90 9.34 6.23 -4.38
N SER A 91 8.77 7.26 -5.01
CA SER A 91 7.76 8.11 -4.37
C SER A 91 6.50 7.34 -3.96
N ARG A 92 5.97 6.43 -4.80
CA ARG A 92 4.77 5.66 -4.43
C ARG A 92 5.02 4.78 -3.21
N ILE A 93 6.16 4.09 -3.19
CA ILE A 93 6.57 3.23 -2.07
C ILE A 93 6.70 4.08 -0.80
N ALA A 94 7.38 5.23 -0.87
CA ALA A 94 7.56 6.11 0.29
C ALA A 94 6.22 6.62 0.85
N VAL A 95 5.26 6.98 -0.01
CA VAL A 95 3.92 7.41 0.43
C VAL A 95 3.19 6.27 1.13
N VAL A 96 3.14 5.07 0.53
CA VAL A 96 2.46 3.92 1.15
C VAL A 96 3.12 3.56 2.49
N LYS A 97 4.46 3.51 2.57
CA LYS A 97 5.17 3.29 3.84
C LYS A 97 4.76 4.28 4.92
N LYS A 98 4.80 5.57 4.60
CA LYS A 98 4.45 6.66 5.53
C LYS A 98 3.05 6.46 6.11
N HIS A 99 2.08 6.12 5.26
CA HIS A 99 0.71 5.92 5.70
C HIS A 99 0.54 4.64 6.51
N LEU A 100 1.11 3.51 6.08
CA LEU A 100 1.00 2.23 6.80
C LEU A 100 1.63 2.30 8.20
N LEU A 101 2.74 3.02 8.34
CA LEU A 101 3.47 3.18 9.61
C LEU A 101 3.00 4.38 10.44
N ALA A 102 2.04 5.17 9.97
CA ALA A 102 1.52 6.30 10.74
C ALA A 102 1.03 5.82 12.11
N LEU A 103 1.25 6.57 13.19
CA LEU A 103 0.60 6.27 14.45
C LEU A 103 -0.90 6.53 14.29
N ALA A 104 -1.75 5.75 14.98
CA ALA A 104 -3.17 6.07 15.02
C ALA A 104 -3.29 7.50 15.56
N ASN A 105 -3.95 8.39 14.82
CA ASN A 105 -4.27 9.70 15.36
C ASN A 105 -5.17 9.43 16.57
N GLY A 106 -4.67 9.75 17.76
CA GLY A 106 -5.50 9.75 18.95
C GLY A 106 -6.72 10.62 18.65
N THR A 107 -7.90 10.00 18.64
CA THR A 107 -9.14 10.74 18.81
C THR A 107 -9.13 11.30 20.22
N ASP A 108 -8.76 12.57 20.33
CA ASP A 108 -9.23 13.44 21.42
C ASP A 108 -10.73 13.71 21.24
#